data_AF-A0A820GGU5-F1
#
_entry.id   AF-A0A820GGU5-F1
#
_cell.length_a   1.000
_cell.length_b   1.000
_cell.length_c   1.000
_cell.angle_alpha   90.00
_cell.angle_beta   90.00
_cell.angle_gamma   90.00
#
_symmetry.space_group_name_H-M   'P 1'
#
loop_
_entity.id
_entity.type
_entity.pdbx_description
1 polymer ?
#
loop_
_entity_poly.entity_id
_entity_poly.type
_entity_poly.pdbx_seq_one_letter_code
_entity_poly.pdbx_strand_id
1 'polypeptide(L)'
;MNSFSSTSTNRNKVLEFATSRSPSNDKLTLILLEINVNMNYLTKPYADIRYISTLPVEEILFPLGSVFHINNASYDVKMNI
;
A
#
# COMPACT_ATOMS: atom_id res chain seq x y z
N MET A 1 4.08 -14.52 5.45
CA MET A 1 4.69 -13.18 5.34
C MET A 1 4.16 -12.37 6.50
N ASN A 2 5.00 -12.09 7.49
CA ASN A 2 4.64 -11.36 8.71
C ASN A 2 5.47 -10.08 8.75
N SER A 3 4.98 -9.02 8.11
CA SER A 3 5.62 -7.71 8.06
C SER A 3 4.59 -6.60 8.28
N PHE A 4 5.06 -5.39 8.59
CA PHE A 4 4.23 -4.19 8.48
C PHE A 4 3.79 -3.97 7.03
N SER A 5 2.64 -3.35 6.84
CA SER A 5 2.21 -2.87 5.51
C SER A 5 2.35 -1.36 5.45
N SER A 6 3.33 -0.89 4.69
CA SER A 6 3.52 0.52 4.39
C SER A 6 2.62 0.92 3.21
N THR A 7 1.86 2.00 3.38
CA THR A 7 0.86 2.46 2.43
C THR A 7 0.91 3.97 2.29
N SER A 8 0.30 4.51 1.24
CA SER A 8 0.20 5.95 1.05
C SER A 8 -1.17 6.37 0.54
N THR A 9 -1.58 7.58 0.92
CA THR A 9 -2.72 8.31 0.36
C THR A 9 -2.44 8.85 -1.04
N ASN A 10 -1.17 8.88 -1.48
CA ASN A 10 -0.77 9.34 -2.81
C ASN A 10 -0.58 8.14 -3.78
N ARG A 11 -1.54 7.97 -4.70
CA ARG A 11 -1.54 6.88 -5.69
C ARG A 11 -0.27 6.83 -6.54
N ASN A 12 0.24 7.99 -6.99
CA ASN A 12 1.42 8.04 -7.87
C ASN A 12 2.66 7.50 -7.15
N LYS A 13 2.79 7.76 -5.85
CA LYS A 13 3.88 7.22 -5.03
C LYS A 13 3.79 5.71 -4.85
N VAL A 14 2.58 5.18 -4.66
CA VAL A 14 2.37 3.72 -4.60
C VAL A 14 2.80 3.04 -5.90
N LEU A 15 2.50 3.66 -7.05
CA LEU A 15 2.92 3.15 -8.35
C LEU A 15 4.44 3.23 -8.53
N GLU A 16 5.09 4.32 -8.11
CA GLU A 16 6.56 4.43 -8.09
C GLU A 16 7.21 3.28 -7.29
N PHE A 17 6.66 2.92 -6.12
CA PHE A 17 7.16 1.77 -5.34
C PHE A 17 7.04 0.46 -6.12
N ALA A 18 5.89 0.22 -6.75
CA ALA A 18 5.64 -1.00 -7.52
C ALA A 18 6.61 -1.14 -8.71
N THR A 19 7.00 -0.03 -9.34
CA THR A 19 7.89 -0.02 -10.52
C THR A 19 9.37 0.16 -10.17
N SER A 20 9.70 0.56 -8.94
CA SER A 20 11.09 0.85 -8.51
C SER A 20 11.98 -0.38 -8.34
N ARG A 21 11.41 -1.59 -8.25
CA ARG A 21 12.19 -2.83 -8.16
C ARG A 21 12.55 -3.33 -9.55
N SER A 22 13.84 -3.60 -9.77
CA SER A 22 14.28 -4.41 -10.92
C SER A 22 13.51 -5.74 -10.91
N PRO A 23 12.99 -6.21 -12.06
CA PRO A 23 12.24 -7.45 -12.09
C PRO A 23 13.17 -8.59 -11.62
N SER A 24 12.81 -9.26 -10.53
CA SER A 24 13.36 -10.58 -10.26
C SER A 24 12.99 -11.47 -11.43
N ASN A 25 13.85 -12.41 -11.80
CA ASN A 25 13.65 -13.34 -12.94
C ASN A 25 12.37 -14.21 -12.89
N ASP A 26 11.49 -14.00 -11.92
CA ASP A 26 10.20 -14.65 -11.75
C ASP A 26 9.05 -13.82 -12.31
N LYS A 27 8.03 -14.49 -12.84
CA LYS A 27 6.78 -13.91 -13.35
C LYS A 27 5.97 -13.27 -12.21
N LEU A 28 6.41 -12.13 -11.71
CA LEU A 28 5.69 -11.36 -10.69
C LEU A 28 4.48 -10.65 -11.32
N THR A 29 3.34 -10.76 -10.67
CA THR A 29 2.15 -9.96 -10.98
C THR A 29 2.15 -8.73 -10.08
N LEU A 30 2.02 -7.55 -10.68
CA LEU A 30 1.84 -6.31 -9.93
C LEU A 30 0.41 -6.24 -9.41
N ILE A 31 0.26 -6.00 -8.11
CA ILE A 31 -1.04 -5.84 -7.45
C ILE A 31 -1.07 -4.48 -6.81
N LEU A 32 -2.07 -3.67 -7.18
CA LEU A 32 -2.39 -2.44 -6.48
C LEU A 32 -3.48 -2.72 -5.45
N LEU A 33 -3.17 -2.47 -4.17
CA LEU A 33 -4.13 -2.62 -3.08
C LEU A 33 -4.68 -1.24 -2.72
N GLU A 34 -5.99 -1.04 -2.92
CA GLU A 34 -6.69 0.15 -2.47
C GLU A 34 -7.41 -0.17 -1.14
N ILE A 35 -7.04 0.54 -0.08
CA ILE A 35 -7.53 0.28 1.26
C ILE A 35 -8.40 1.45 1.69
N ASN A 36 -9.69 1.19 1.88
CA ASN A 36 -10.63 2.17 2.36
C ASN A 36 -10.65 2.16 3.89
N VAL A 37 -10.16 3.24 4.50
CA VAL A 37 -10.14 3.41 5.95
C VAL A 37 -10.79 4.73 6.32
N ASN A 38 -11.75 4.69 7.26
CA ASN A 38 -12.27 5.91 7.85
C ASN A 38 -11.28 6.45 8.88
N MET A 39 -10.63 7.56 8.54
CA MET A 39 -9.55 8.12 9.34
C MET A 39 -10.02 8.79 10.65
N ASN A 40 -11.34 8.94 10.82
CA ASN A 40 -11.97 9.65 11.94
C ASN A 40 -12.40 8.72 13.09
N TYR A 41 -12.16 7.41 12.99
CA TYR A 41 -12.44 6.49 14.09
C TYR A 41 -11.51 6.72 15.29
N LEU A 42 -12.06 6.54 16.50
CA LEU A 42 -11.33 6.62 17.77
C LEU A 42 -10.24 5.56 17.87
N THR A 43 -10.53 4.33 17.47
CA THR A 43 -9.56 3.24 17.38
C THR A 43 -9.02 3.16 15.96
N LYS A 44 -7.72 3.40 15.82
CA LYS A 44 -7.05 3.40 14.51
C LYS A 44 -6.22 2.11 14.38
N PRO A 45 -6.56 1.20 13.45
CA PRO A 45 -5.76 0.01 13.19
C PRO A 45 -4.51 0.31 12.34
N TYR A 46 -4.02 1.55 12.38
CA TYR A 46 -2.90 2.05 11.58
C TYR A 46 -2.23 3.22 12.32
N ALA A 47 -0.99 3.50 11.95
CA ALA A 47 -0.22 4.65 12.41
C ALA A 47 0.03 5.61 11.24
N ASP A 48 -0.30 6.88 11.45
CA ASP A 48 0.12 7.97 10.56
C ASP A 48 1.53 8.40 10.98
N ILE A 49 2.54 8.05 10.17
CA ILE A 49 3.96 8.25 10.50
C ILE A 49 4.64 9.31 9.62
N ARG A 50 3.84 10.16 8.97
CA ARG A 50 4.30 11.21 8.04
C ARG A 50 5.37 12.12 8.62
N TYR A 51 5.29 12.41 9.91
CA TYR A 51 6.19 13.34 10.60
C TYR A 51 7.56 12.74 10.95
N ILE A 52 7.70 11.42 10.90
CA ILE A 52 8.92 10.70 11.28
C ILE A 52 9.48 9.82 10.17
N SER A 53 8.74 9.67 9.06
CA SER A 53 9.19 8.90 7.92
C SER A 53 10.37 9.60 7.23
N THR A 54 11.39 8.81 6.87
CA THR A 54 12.50 9.26 6.03
C THR A 54 12.10 9.31 4.56
N LEU A 55 10.94 8.75 4.21
CA LEU A 55 10.34 8.89 2.91
C LEU A 55 9.62 10.25 2.85
N PRO A 56 9.76 11.03 1.75
CA PRO A 56 9.08 12.32 1.59
C PRO A 56 7.58 12.14 1.29
N VAL A 57 6.92 11.21 1.98
CA VAL A 57 5.64 10.62 1.58
C VAL A 57 4.65 10.67 2.73
N GLU A 58 3.38 10.80 2.36
CA GLU A 58 2.26 10.54 3.25
C GLU A 58 2.19 9.04 3.60
N GLU A 59 2.97 8.58 4.57
CA GLU A 59 3.05 7.17 4.94
C GLU A 59 2.08 6.81 6.07
N ILE A 60 1.22 5.83 5.78
CA ILE A 60 0.34 5.19 6.75
C ILE A 60 0.80 3.74 6.91
N LEU A 61 1.07 3.34 8.14
CA LEU A 61 1.62 2.03 8.47
C LEU A 61 0.57 1.16 9.17
N PHE A 62 0.34 -0.04 8.67
CA PHE A 62 -0.49 -1.05 9.33
C PHE A 62 0.39 -2.04 10.11
N PRO A 63 0.03 -2.37 11.36
CA PRO A 63 0.79 -3.27 12.20
C PRO A 63 0.83 -4.69 11.64
N LEU A 64 1.74 -5.49 12.20
CA LEU A 64 1.78 -6.91 11.93
C LEU A 64 0.44 -7.57 12.32
N GLY A 65 -0.07 -8.44 11.44
CA GLY A 65 -1.30 -9.18 11.69
C GLY A 65 -2.58 -8.40 11.38
N SER A 66 -2.48 -7.22 10.75
CA SER A 66 -3.65 -6.54 10.19
C SER A 66 -4.41 -7.44 9.22
N VAL A 67 -5.73 -7.50 9.39
CA VAL A 67 -6.65 -8.26 8.53
C VAL A 67 -7.39 -7.27 7.62
N PHE A 68 -7.38 -7.54 6.31
CA PHE A 68 -8.04 -6.73 5.31
C PHE A 68 -9.19 -7.52 4.67
N HIS A 69 -10.36 -6.91 4.59
CA HIS A 69 -11.51 -7.48 3.88
C HIS A 69 -11.49 -7.02 2.42
N ILE A 70 -11.52 -7.97 1.48
CA ILE A 70 -11.52 -7.68 0.04
C ILE A 70 -12.97 -7.40 -0.38
N ASN A 71 -13.26 -6.15 -0.71
CA ASN A 71 -14.59 -5.74 -1.18
C ASN A 71 -14.76 -5.87 -2.70
N ASN A 72 -13.68 -5.69 -3.47
CA ASN A 72 -13.68 -5.76 -4.93
C ASN A 72 -12.31 -6.24 -5.43
N ALA A 73 -12.30 -6.90 -6.58
CA ALA A 73 -11.10 -7.28 -7.31
C ALA A 73 -11.33 -7.09 -8.81
N SER A 74 -10.44 -6.36 -9.47
CA SER A 74 -10.49 -6.11 -10.91
C SER A 74 -9.12 -6.33 -11.52
N TYR A 75 -9.10 -6.87 -12.74
CA TYR A 75 -7.89 -7.02 -13.54
C TYR A 75 -7.80 -5.85 -14.51
N ASP A 76 -6.69 -5.12 -14.46
CA ASP A 76 -6.42 -4.13 -15.50
C ASP A 76 -5.66 -4.81 -16.64
N VAL A 77 -6.39 -5.09 -17.74
CA VAL A 77 -5.82 -5.71 -18.95
C VAL A 77 -4.94 -4.71 -19.71
N LYS A 78 -5.00 -3.41 -19.38
CA LYS A 78 -4.19 -2.35 -19.96
C LYS A 78 -3.25 -1.79 -18.88
N MET A 79 -2.12 -2.45 -18.67
CA MET A 79 -0.97 -1.77 -18.05
C MET A 79 -0.43 -0.70 -19.02
N ASN A 80 -1.11 0.44 -19.15
CA ASN A 80 -0.50 1.70 -19.55
C ASN A 80 0.17 2.30 -18.31
N ILE A 81 1.13 1.57 -17.75
CA ILE A 81 2.07 2.11 -16.77
C ILE A 81 3.19 2.81 -17.55
#